data_AF-A0A661GHA6-F1
#
_entry.id   AF-A0A661GHA6-F1
#
_cell.length_a   1.000
_cell.length_b   1.000
_cell.length_c   1.000
_cell.angle_alpha   90.00
_cell.angle_beta   90.00
_cell.angle_gamma   90.00
#
_symmetry.space_group_name_H-M   'P 1'
#
loop_
_entity.id
_entity.type
_entity.pdbx_description
1 polymer ?
#
loop_
_entity_poly.entity_id
_entity_poly.type
_entity_poly.pdbx_seq_one_letter_code
_entity_poly.pdbx_strand_id
1 'polypeptide(L)' 'MGYEVKIQRVERRQTKSFYVNLPAAVAEAAEVEKGERWEWQVEDRNLFILKRKNPIGSLREQG' A
#
# COMPACT_ATOMS: atom_id res chain seq x y z
N MET A 1 -15.56 4.05 5.00
CA MET A 1 -15.61 2.57 4.82
C MET A 1 -14.20 2.10 4.53
N GLY A 2 -13.58 1.36 5.45
CA GLY A 2 -12.27 0.75 5.25
C GLY A 2 -12.41 -0.74 4.94
N TYR A 3 -11.40 -1.34 4.33
CA TYR A 3 -11.32 -2.78 4.17
C TYR A 3 -10.49 -3.35 5.31
N GLU A 4 -11.11 -4.17 6.15
CA GLU A 4 -10.37 -4.86 7.20
C GLU A 4 -9.40 -5.86 6.58
N VAL A 5 -8.14 -5.79 7.01
CA VAL A 5 -7.07 -6.68 6.58
C VAL A 5 -6.30 -7.16 7.80
N LYS A 6 -5.72 -8.35 7.70
CA LYS A 6 -4.88 -8.93 8.75
C LYS A 6 -3.42 -8.86 8.34
N ILE A 7 -2.58 -8.33 9.22
CA ILE A 7 -1.13 -8.43 9.07
C ILE A 7 -0.71 -9.88 9.39
N GLN A 8 -0.05 -10.52 8.44
CA GLN A 8 0.49 -11.86 8.58
C GLN A 8 1.99 -11.77 8.86
N ARG A 9 2.42 -12.34 9.99
CA ARG A 9 3.84 -12.54 10.29
C ARG A 9 4.25 -13.91 9.77
N VAL A 10 5.26 -13.94 8.91
CA VAL A 10 5.91 -15.16 8.45
C VAL A 10 7.34 -15.15 8.96
N GLU A 11 7.63 -16.09 9.85
CA GLU A 11 8.96 -16.24 10.44
C GLU A 11 9.60 -17.51 9.88
N ARG A 12 10.74 -17.34 9.23
CA ARG A 12 11.60 -18.43 8.79
C ARG A 12 12.94 -18.26 9.48
N ARG A 13 13.65 -19.36 9.73
CA ARG A 13 14.93 -19.46 10.47
C ARG A 13 15.69 -18.16 10.77
N GLN A 14 16.03 -17.35 9.74
CA GLN A 14 16.78 -16.10 9.88
C GLN A 14 16.02 -14.83 9.47
N THR A 15 14.80 -14.93 8.93
CA THR A 15 14.04 -13.80 8.39
C THR A 15 12.66 -13.67 9.02
N LYS A 16 12.32 -12.43 9.37
CA LYS A 16 10.97 -12.05 9.80
C LYS A 16 10.39 -11.16 8.71
N SER A 17 9.34 -11.65 8.07
CA SER A 17 8.61 -10.90 7.05
C SER A 17 7.19 -10.67 7.53
N PHE A 18 6.67 -9.47 7.26
CA PHE A 18 5.29 -9.11 7.52
C PHE A 18 4.62 -8.83 6.18
N TYR A 19 3.43 -9.40 5.99
CA TYR A 19 2.63 -9.25 4.80
C TYR A 19 1.28 -8.66 5.15
N VAL A 20 0.79 -7.78 4.30
CA VAL A 20 -0.58 -7.29 4.30
C VAL A 20 -1.10 -7.41 2.88
N ASN A 21 -2.31 -7.94 2.73
CA ASN A 21 -2.92 -8.06 1.42
C ASN A 21 -3.46 -6.69 0.98
N LEU A 22 -3.32 -6.38 -0.31
CA LEU A 22 -4.08 -5.30 -0.94
C LEU A 22 -5.41 -5.89 -1.45
N PRO A 23 -6.56 -5.54 -0.86
CA PRO A 23 -7.84 -6.09 -1.29
C PRO A 23 -8.12 -5.73 -2.76
N ALA A 24 -8.71 -6.66 -3.52
CA ALA A 24 -9.02 -6.47 -4.94
C ALA A 24 -9.82 -5.18 -5.18
N ALA A 25 -10.86 -4.93 -4.38
CA ALA A 25 -11.67 -3.72 -4.50
C ALA A 25 -10.88 -2.42 -4.26
N VAL A 26 -9.84 -2.43 -3.41
CA VAL A 26 -8.95 -1.27 -3.22
C VAL A 26 -8.04 -1.10 -4.44
N ALA A 27 -7.49 -2.20 -4.96
CA ALA A 27 -6.62 -2.18 -6.13
C ALA A 27 -7.37 -1.70 -7.38
N GLU A 28 -8.60 -2.18 -7.59
CA GLU A 28 -9.47 -1.79 -8.70
C GLU A 28 -9.88 -0.32 -8.60
N ALA A 29 -10.35 0.13 -7.42
CA ALA A 29 -10.73 1.53 -7.20
C ALA A 29 -9.55 2.49 -7.32
N ALA A 30 -8.34 2.03 -7.04
CA ALA A 30 -7.11 2.81 -7.20
C ALA A 30 -6.49 2.67 -8.60
N GLU A 31 -7.08 1.90 -9.52
CA GLU A 31 -6.56 1.64 -10.87
C GLU A 31 -5.11 1.13 -10.85
N VAL A 32 -4.82 0.17 -9.97
CA VAL A 32 -3.49 -0.41 -9.81
C VAL A 32 -3.07 -1.18 -11.05
N GLU A 33 -1.95 -0.79 -11.65
CA GLU A 33 -1.38 -1.49 -12.80
C GLU A 33 -0.27 -2.48 -12.40
N LYS A 34 -0.08 -3.52 -13.22
CA LYS A 34 0.96 -4.51 -12.98
C LYS A 34 2.35 -3.87 -13.02
N GLY A 35 3.10 -4.02 -11.92
CA GLY A 35 4.51 -3.61 -11.85
C GLY A 35 4.74 -2.18 -11.37
N GLU A 36 3.69 -1.44 -11.01
CA GLU A 36 3.85 -0.12 -10.42
C GLU A 36 4.49 -0.18 -9.03
N ARG A 37 5.19 0.90 -8.66
CA ARG A 37 5.90 1.00 -7.39
C ARG A 37 5.11 1.83 -6.39
N TRP A 38 5.02 1.32 -5.17
CA TRP A 38 4.41 2.00 -4.04
C TRP A 38 5.39 2.06 -2.87
N GLU A 39 5.13 2.98 -1.95
CA GLU A 39 5.87 3.12 -0.72
C GLU A 39 4.93 3.19 0.49
N TRP A 40 5.32 2.52 1.57
CA TRP A 40 4.71 2.68 2.87
C TRP A 40 5.40 3.81 3.62
N GLN A 41 4.61 4.70 4.21
CA GLN A 41 5.04 5.71 5.15
C GLN A 41 4.36 5.45 6.49
N VAL A 42 5.10 5.59 7.59
CA VAL A 42 4.57 5.52 8.95
C VAL A 42 4.30 6.95 9.39
N GLU A 43 3.03 7.32 9.54
CA GLU A 43 2.67 8.62 10.08
C GLU A 43 2.73 8.58 11.61
N ASP A 44 2.15 7.54 12.20
CA ASP A 44 2.31 7.21 13.62
C ASP A 44 2.13 5.69 13.88
N ARG A 45 2.01 5.29 15.15
CA ARG A 45 1.85 3.88 15.55
C ARG A 45 0.52 3.25 15.14
N ASN A 46 -0.48 4.06 14.81
CA ASN A 46 -1.84 3.65 14.47
C ASN A 46 -2.17 3.92 12.98
N LEU A 47 -1.41 4.80 12.31
CA LEU A 47 -1.68 5.22 10.94
C LEU A 47 -0.47 5.00 10.01
N PHE A 48 -0.72 4.17 8.99
CA PHE A 48 0.21 3.89 7.90
C PHE A 48 -0.40 4.37 6.60
N ILE A 49 0.43 4.95 5.75
CA ILE A 49 0.02 5.46 4.45
C ILE A 49 0.73 4.64 3.36
N LEU A 50 -0.04 4.12 2.39
CA LEU A 50 0.49 3.53 1.16
C LEU A 50 0.33 4.53 0.01
N LYS A 51 1.41 4.94 -0.64
CA LYS A 51 1.43 5.93 -1.73
C LYS A 51 2.10 5.40 -2.99
N ARG A 52 1.58 5.77 -4.16
CA ARG A 52 2.26 5.54 -5.45
C ARG A 52 3.58 6.31 -5.45
N LYS A 53 4.69 5.65 -5.82
CA LYS A 53 5.98 6.33 -6.04
C LYS A 53 5.91 7.27 -7.25
N ASN A 54 5.18 6.84 -8.28
CA ASN A 54 4.96 7.59 -9.51
C ASN A 54 3.45 7.84 -9.62
N PRO A 55 2.98 9.05 -9.31
CA PRO A 55 1.57 9.40 -9.46
C PRO A 55 1.13 9.23 -10.92
N ILE A 56 -0.05 8.64 -11.14
CA ILE A 56 -0.73 8.77 -12.44
C ILE A 56 -1.15 10.22 -12.54
N GLY A 57 -0.84 10.85 -13.68
CA GLY A 57 -0.96 12.29 -13.95
C GLY A 57 -1.96 13.00 -13.04
N SER A 58 -1.45 13.65 -11.99
CA SER A 58 -2.30 14.44 -11.13
C SER A 58 -2.63 15.74 -11.85
N LEU A 59 -3.89 16.15 -11.83
CA LEU A 59 -4.36 17.52 -12.13
C LEU A 59 -3.75 18.60 -11.19
N ARG A 60 -2.54 18.38 -10.65
CA ARG A 60 -1.86 19.24 -9.66
C ARG A 60 -0.58 19.90 -10.18
N GLU A 61 -0.36 19.93 -11.50
CA GLU A 61 0.64 20.80 -12.14
C GLU A 61 -0.04 21.96 -12.90
N GLN A 62 -1.00 22.63 -12.27
CA GLN A 62 -1.41 23.98 -12.63
C GLN A 62 -1.46 24.81 -11.35
N GLY A 63 -0.28 25.24 -10.91
CA GLY A 63 -0.06 26.28 -9.91
C GLY A 63 0.88 27.31 -10.50
#